data_AF-A0A535IU63-F1
#
_entry.id   AF-A0A535IU63-F1
#
_cell.length_a   1.000
_cell.length_b   1.000
_cell.length_c   1.000
_cell.angle_alpha   90.00
_cell.angle_beta   90.00
_cell.angle_gamma   90.00
#
_symmetry.space_group_name_H-M   'P 1'
#
loop_
_entity.id
_entity.type
_entity.pdbx_description
1 polymer ?
#
loop_
_entity_poly.entity_id
_entity_poly.type
_entity_poly.pdbx_seq_one_letter_code
_entity_poly.pdbx_strand_id
1 'polypeptide(L)'
;MATYEPERTRNFYLLGDSQAEMVQLIKTDQLFTTAMGGLLPEQPEQAIAHLHDVLDIGCGPGGWVLEMAYANPRLQATGIDI
;
A
#
# COMPACT_ATOMS: atom_id res chain seq x y z
N MET A 1 2.55 -14.92 27.02
CA MET A 1 2.65 -14.75 25.57
C MET A 1 4.07 -14.31 25.29
N ALA A 2 4.87 -15.06 24.52
CA ALA A 2 6.28 -14.72 24.29
C ALA A 2 6.36 -13.44 23.45
N THR A 3 7.17 -12.47 23.88
CA THR A 3 7.45 -11.26 23.12
C THR A 3 8.20 -11.64 21.85
N TYR A 4 7.60 -11.34 20.69
CA TYR A 4 8.24 -11.50 19.40
C TYR A 4 9.35 -10.47 19.26
N GLU A 5 10.60 -10.95 19.15
CA GLU A 5 11.79 -10.11 18.92
C GLU A 5 12.27 -10.31 17.46
N PRO A 6 11.82 -9.47 16.52
CA PRO A 6 12.20 -9.60 15.10
C PRO A 6 13.71 -9.48 14.88
N GLU A 7 14.40 -8.68 15.70
CA GLU A 7 15.87 -8.49 15.67
C GLU A 7 16.65 -9.80 15.86
N ARG A 8 16.11 -10.76 16.62
CA ARG A 8 16.76 -12.05 16.85
C ARG A 8 16.59 -13.03 15.70
N THR A 9 15.45 -12.98 15.03
CA THR A 9 15.10 -13.97 13.99
C THR A 9 15.37 -13.46 12.58
N ARG A 10 15.48 -12.13 12.39
CA ARG A 10 15.47 -11.45 11.08
C ARG A 10 14.26 -11.80 10.20
N ASN A 11 13.24 -12.41 10.78
CA ASN A 11 11.94 -12.56 10.17
C ASN A 11 11.13 -11.36 10.60
N PHE A 12 10.61 -10.59 9.64
CA PHE A 12 9.67 -9.51 9.88
C PHE A 12 8.30 -10.00 9.41
N TYR A 13 7.36 -10.14 10.33
CA TYR A 13 5.97 -10.38 9.97
C TYR A 13 5.32 -9.03 9.65
N LEU A 14 4.54 -8.97 8.58
CA LEU A 14 3.81 -7.76 8.16
C LEU A 14 2.63 -7.42 9.08
N LEU A 15 2.38 -8.26 10.09
CA LEU A 15 1.27 -8.18 11.03
C LEU A 15 1.83 -7.86 12.41
N GLY A 16 2.11 -6.59 12.67
CA GLY A 16 2.54 -6.16 13.98
C GLY A 16 2.11 -4.72 14.27
N ASP A 17 1.70 -4.49 15.52
CA ASP A 17 1.00 -3.29 15.97
C ASP A 17 1.99 -2.21 16.48
N SER A 18 3.24 -2.26 16.03
CA SER A 18 4.29 -1.32 16.45
C SER A 18 4.49 -0.19 15.44
N GLN A 19 4.85 0.99 15.94
CA GLN A 19 5.18 2.14 15.08
C GLN A 19 6.35 1.85 14.12
N ALA A 20 7.30 1.01 14.54
CA ALA A 20 8.42 0.61 13.69
C ALA A 20 7.98 -0.26 12.50
N GLU A 21 7.05 -1.18 12.73
CA GLU A 21 6.46 -2.00 11.66
C GLU A 21 5.59 -1.16 10.73
N MET A 22 4.83 -0.18 11.23
CA MET A 22 4.08 0.75 10.37
C MET A 22 5.01 1.53 9.42
N VAL A 23 6.14 2.05 9.92
CA VAL A 23 7.14 2.71 9.08
C VAL A 23 7.72 1.76 8.03
N GLN A 24 7.96 0.50 8.41
CA GLN A 24 8.43 -0.51 7.48
C GLN A 24 7.40 -0.81 6.40
N LEU A 25 6.11 -0.95 6.75
CA LEU A 25 5.03 -1.18 5.80
C LEU A 25 4.91 -0.04 4.79
N ILE A 26 4.98 1.23 5.23
CA ILE A 26 4.98 2.39 4.33
C ILE A 26 6.17 2.35 3.35
N LYS A 27 7.37 2.04 3.84
CA LYS A 27 8.56 1.93 2.97
C LYS A 27 8.42 0.79 1.98
N THR A 28 7.91 -0.35 2.43
CA THR A 28 7.70 -1.53 1.61
C THR A 28 6.68 -1.28 0.51
N ASP A 29 5.56 -0.63 0.83
CA ASP A 29 4.56 -0.17 -0.15
C ASP A 29 5.19 0.70 -1.25
N GLN A 30 5.92 1.75 -0.88
CA GLN A 30 6.61 2.63 -1.84
C GLN A 30 7.59 1.87 -2.75
N LEU A 31 8.36 0.93 -2.18
CA LEU A 31 9.31 0.12 -2.93
C LEU A 31 8.61 -0.82 -3.92
N PHE A 32 7.53 -1.47 -3.51
CA PHE A 32 6.75 -2.36 -4.38
C PHE A 32 6.09 -1.59 -5.52
N THR A 33 5.41 -0.49 -5.22
CA THR A 33 4.76 0.36 -6.23
C THR A 33 5.77 0.88 -7.25
N THR A 34 6.93 1.35 -6.79
CA THR A 34 8.01 1.77 -7.69
C THR A 34 8.54 0.62 -8.55
N ALA A 35 8.78 -0.56 -7.95
CA ALA A 35 9.30 -1.73 -8.67
C ALA A 35 8.31 -2.29 -9.69
N MET A 36 7.00 -2.15 -9.44
CA MET A 36 5.93 -2.53 -10.38
C MET A 36 5.83 -1.57 -11.57
N GLY A 37 6.38 -0.36 -11.46
CA GLY A 37 6.34 0.67 -12.50
C GLY A 37 5.38 1.82 -12.22
N GLY A 38 4.86 1.94 -11.00
CA GLY A 38 3.88 2.95 -10.57
C GLY A 38 2.56 2.34 -10.14
N LEU A 39 1.50 3.15 -10.08
CA LEU A 39 0.19 2.75 -9.57
C LEU A 39 -0.50 1.70 -10.43
N LEU A 40 -0.74 1.99 -11.71
CA LEU A 40 -1.38 1.09 -12.69
C LEU A 40 -0.61 1.09 -14.03
N PRO A 41 0.66 0.67 -14.04
CA PRO A 41 1.55 0.77 -15.20
C PRO A 41 1.09 -0.05 -16.41
N GLU A 42 0.25 -1.07 -16.18
CA GLU A 42 -0.35 -1.90 -17.21
C GLU A 42 -1.56 -1.24 -17.91
N GLN A 43 -2.11 -0.18 -17.33
CA GLN A 43 -3.25 0.54 -17.89
C GLN A 43 -2.78 1.79 -18.65
N PRO A 44 -3.35 2.07 -19.83
CA PRO A 44 -3.09 3.34 -20.50
C PRO A 44 -3.70 4.50 -19.69
N GLU A 45 -3.06 5.67 -19.75
CA GLU A 45 -3.52 6.87 -19.03
C GLU A 45 -4.98 7.23 -19.34
N GLN A 46 -5.43 7.02 -20.59
CA GLN A 46 -6.83 7.26 -20.97
C GLN A 46 -7.79 6.33 -20.25
N ALA A 47 -7.42 5.06 -20.00
CA ALA A 47 -8.27 4.15 -19.23
C ALA A 47 -8.36 4.57 -17.76
N ILE A 48 -7.23 4.96 -17.17
CA ILE A 48 -7.18 5.48 -15.79
C ILE A 48 -8.06 6.72 -15.65
N ALA A 49 -8.01 7.63 -16.63
CA ALA A 49 -8.80 8.86 -16.63
C ALA A 49 -10.33 8.64 -16.64
N HIS A 50 -10.79 7.45 -17.05
CA HIS A 50 -12.19 7.03 -17.08
C HIS A 50 -12.60 6.21 -15.86
N LEU A 51 -11.69 5.88 -14.94
CA LEU A 51 -12.03 5.22 -13.69
C LEU A 51 -12.78 6.20 -12.78
N HIS A 52 -13.88 5.73 -12.20
CA HIS A 52 -14.67 6.47 -11.22
C HIS A 52 -14.44 5.97 -9.79
N ASP A 53 -14.27 4.66 -9.63
CA ASP A 53 -14.10 4.02 -8.33
C ASP A 53 -12.95 3.01 -8.38
N VAL A 54 -12.13 2.98 -7.32
CA VAL A 54 -11.09 1.97 -7.10
C VAL A 54 -11.22 1.43 -5.69
N LEU A 55 -11.14 0.09 -5.58
CA LEU A 55 -11.08 -0.64 -4.31
C LEU A 55 -9.69 -1.28 -4.17
N ASP A 56 -8.93 -0.84 -3.18
CA ASP A 56 -7.65 -1.42 -2.80
C ASP A 56 -7.86 -2.41 -1.64
N ILE A 57 -7.57 -3.69 -1.89
CA ILE A 57 -7.81 -4.79 -0.95
C ILE A 57 -6.48 -5.22 -0.35
N GLY A 58 -6.37 -5.18 0.97
CA GLY A 58 -5.09 -5.37 1.65
C GLY A 58 -4.23 -4.11 1.54
N CYS A 59 -4.85 -2.94 1.69
CA CYS A 59 -4.21 -1.65 1.47
C CYS A 59 -3.11 -1.32 2.49
N GLY A 60 -2.99 -2.11 3.57
CA GLY A 60 -2.06 -1.93 4.67
C GLY A 60 -2.21 -0.54 5.28
N PRO A 61 -1.12 0.24 5.42
CA PRO A 61 -1.18 1.64 5.86
C PRO A 61 -1.91 2.59 4.89
N GLY A 62 -2.30 2.12 3.70
CA GLY A 62 -3.06 2.87 2.70
C GLY A 62 -2.21 3.69 1.72
N GLY A 63 -0.91 3.45 1.62
CA GLY A 63 -0.01 4.27 0.80
C GLY A 63 -0.40 4.27 -0.68
N TRP A 64 -0.57 3.10 -1.30
CA TRP A 64 -1.01 2.97 -2.69
C TRP A 64 -2.36 3.66 -2.95
N VAL A 65 -3.40 3.37 -2.15
CA VAL A 65 -4.74 3.96 -2.35
C VAL A 65 -4.75 5.49 -2.18
N LEU A 66 -3.97 6.02 -1.24
CA LEU A 66 -3.83 7.47 -1.04
C LEU A 66 -3.11 8.13 -2.21
N GLU A 67 -2.05 7.50 -2.73
CA GLU A 67 -1.34 7.98 -3.91
C GLU A 67 -2.24 7.93 -5.15
N MET A 68 -3.06 6.89 -5.30
CA MET A 68 -4.05 6.78 -6.38
C MET A 68 -5.10 7.91 -6.33
N ALA A 69 -5.63 8.21 -5.14
CA ALA A 69 -6.56 9.31 -4.93
C ALA A 69 -5.92 10.68 -5.21
N TYR A 70 -4.67 10.87 -4.78
CA TYR A 70 -3.93 12.11 -4.99
C TYR A 70 -3.62 12.35 -6.48
N ALA A 71 -3.17 11.31 -7.19
CA ALA A 71 -2.87 11.37 -8.62
C ALA A 71 -4.12 11.54 -9.49
N ASN A 72 -5.28 11.08 -9.01
CA ASN A 72 -6.54 11.11 -9.76
C ASN A 72 -7.68 11.73 -8.92
N PRO A 73 -7.74 13.06 -8.73
CA PRO A 73 -8.69 13.69 -7.81
C PRO A 73 -10.19 13.51 -8.14
N ARG A 74 -10.51 13.01 -9.34
CA ARG A 74 -11.89 12.69 -9.76
C ARG A 74 -12.33 11.29 -9.35
N LEU A 75 -11.38 10.44 -9.00
CA LEU A 75 -11.57 9.06 -8.61
C LEU A 75 -11.97 8.98 -7.14
N GLN A 76 -12.95 8.14 -6.84
CA GLN A 76 -13.22 7.72 -5.47
C GLN A 76 -12.39 6.47 -5.17
N ALA A 77 -11.44 6.58 -4.24
CA ALA A 77 -10.58 5.49 -3.83
C ALA A 77 -11.01 4.99 -2.43
N THR A 78 -11.17 3.68 -2.30
CA THR A 78 -11.52 3.01 -1.03
C THR A 78 -10.46 1.96 -0.72
N GLY A 79 -9.83 2.04 0.45
CA GLY A 79 -8.92 1.01 0.95
C GLY A 79 -9.58 0.17 2.03
N ILE A 80 -9.37 -1.15 2.00
CA ILE A 80 -9.79 -2.07 3.07
C ILE A 80 -8.62 -2.94 3.52
N ASP A 81 -8.49 -3.13 4.84
CA ASP A 81 -7.53 -4.03 5.47
C ASP A 81 -8.15 -4.67 6.73
N ILE A 82 -7.48 -5.67 7.33
CA ILE A 82 -8.00 -6.51 8.42
C ILE A 82 -7.67 -6.00 9.82
#